data_AF-A0A1B6EFB7-F1
#
_entry.id   AF-A0A1B6EFB7-F1
#
_cell.length_a   1.000
_cell.length_b   1.000
_cell.length_c   1.000
_cell.angle_alpha   90.00
_cell.angle_beta   90.00
_cell.angle_gamma   90.00
#
_symmetry.space_group_name_H-M   'P 1'
#
loop_
_entity.id
_entity.type
_entity.pdbx_description
1 polymer ?
#
loop_
_entity_poly.entity_id
_entity_poly.type
_entity_poly.pdbx_seq_one_letter_code
_entity_poly.pdbx_strand_id
1 'polypeptide(L)'
;LVVESQGNGFDPGKFELRDLAQTKFSENCRNMIKQTTSSYKERVIVQWTAPPSGNGCVTFRTTVIVRKDTWFQDDEPLLKTLCEDHQKVFDEQPPELERCNACSEATYEVTFEGLWSRHTHPNNFPQDLF
;
A
#
# COMPACT_ATOMS: atom_id res chain seq x y z
N LEU A 1 3.40 -16.41 -7.03
CA LEU A 1 3.20 -15.21 -6.19
C LEU A 1 2.79 -15.68 -4.81
N VAL A 2 3.53 -15.28 -3.79
CA VAL A 2 3.22 -15.55 -2.39
C VAL A 2 3.21 -14.23 -1.62
N VAL A 3 2.39 -14.16 -0.58
CA VAL A 3 2.30 -13.02 0.32
C VAL A 3 2.61 -13.46 1.75
N GLU A 4 3.51 -12.74 2.41
CA GLU A 4 4.05 -13.07 3.73
C GLU A 4 4.07 -11.83 4.63
N SER A 5 3.74 -11.99 5.91
CA SER A 5 3.78 -10.92 6.91
C SER A 5 5.11 -10.96 7.70
N GLN A 6 5.61 -9.79 8.12
CA GLN A 6 6.86 -9.69 8.89
C GLN A 6 6.66 -10.00 10.40
N GLY A 7 6.08 -11.15 10.72
CA GLY A 7 6.05 -11.67 12.08
C GLY A 7 5.15 -12.90 12.24
N ASN A 8 5.43 -13.70 13.27
CA ASN A 8 4.76 -14.97 13.49
C ASN A 8 3.32 -14.73 14.00
N GLY A 9 2.31 -15.08 13.19
CA GLY A 9 0.89 -14.94 13.53
C GLY A 9 0.18 -13.70 13.00
N PHE A 10 0.87 -12.81 12.27
CA PHE A 10 0.21 -11.69 11.58
C PHE A 10 -0.45 -12.14 10.28
N ASP A 11 -1.62 -11.59 9.98
CA ASP A 11 -2.37 -11.87 8.76
C ASP A 11 -1.69 -11.16 7.57
N PRO A 12 -1.23 -11.88 6.53
CA PRO A 12 -0.66 -11.27 5.33
C PRO A 12 -1.72 -10.73 4.35
N GLY A 13 -3.00 -10.80 4.72
CA GLY A 13 -4.13 -10.45 3.87
C GLY A 13 -4.54 -11.60 2.95
N LYS A 14 -5.54 -11.34 2.11
CA LYS A 14 -6.22 -12.38 1.33
C LYS A 14 -6.16 -12.08 -0.15
N PHE A 15 -5.82 -13.08 -0.94
CA PHE A 15 -5.95 -13.01 -2.39
C PHE A 15 -7.34 -13.44 -2.87
N GLU A 16 -7.76 -12.83 -3.97
CA GLU A 16 -8.93 -13.19 -4.75
C GLU A 16 -8.53 -13.33 -6.23
N LEU A 17 -8.82 -14.50 -6.80
CA LEU A 17 -8.47 -14.81 -8.18
C LEU A 17 -9.56 -14.29 -9.11
N ARG A 18 -9.17 -13.54 -10.14
CA ARG A 18 -10.07 -13.12 -11.22
C ARG A 18 -10.13 -14.13 -12.36
N ASP A 19 -8.98 -14.68 -12.75
CA ASP A 19 -8.87 -15.61 -13.88
C ASP A 19 -8.45 -17.01 -13.40
N LEU A 20 -9.44 -17.87 -13.18
CA LEU A 20 -9.22 -19.25 -12.75
C LEU A 20 -8.65 -20.15 -13.85
N ALA A 21 -8.79 -19.76 -15.12
CA ALA A 21 -8.22 -20.51 -16.25
C ALA A 21 -6.69 -20.38 -16.26
N GLN A 22 -6.16 -19.23 -15.80
CA GLN A 22 -4.72 -18.97 -15.78
C GLN A 22 -4.09 -19.13 -14.39
N THR A 23 -4.85 -18.93 -13.30
CA THR A 23 -4.34 -18.91 -11.93
C THR A 23 -5.13 -19.82 -10.99
N LYS A 24 -4.43 -20.39 -10.01
CA LYS A 24 -5.03 -21.18 -8.93
C LYS A 24 -4.24 -21.05 -7.64
N PHE A 25 -4.90 -21.32 -6.52
CA PHE A 25 -4.22 -21.44 -5.23
C PHE A 25 -3.32 -22.68 -5.19
N SER A 26 -2.22 -22.58 -4.46
CA SER A 26 -1.35 -23.72 -4.18
C SER A 26 -1.98 -24.59 -3.09
N GLU A 27 -1.92 -25.92 -3.26
CA GLU A 27 -2.38 -26.88 -2.25
C GLU A 27 -1.42 -26.94 -1.04
N ASN A 28 -0.14 -26.60 -1.27
CA ASN A 28 0.90 -26.70 -0.25
C ASN A 28 1.01 -25.43 0.62
N CYS A 29 0.50 -24.29 0.12
CA CYS A 29 0.64 -23.00 0.77
C CYS A 29 -0.61 -22.15 0.56
N ARG A 30 -1.32 -21.82 1.64
CA ARG A 30 -2.62 -21.12 1.60
C ARG A 30 -2.57 -19.72 0.99
N ASN A 31 -1.46 -19.02 1.16
CA ASN A 31 -1.26 -17.64 0.71
C ASN A 31 -0.42 -17.55 -0.57
N MET A 32 -0.41 -18.63 -1.36
CA MET A 32 0.37 -18.73 -2.59
C MET A 32 -0.54 -19.00 -3.79
N ILE A 33 -0.31 -18.23 -4.84
CA ILE A 33 -0.93 -18.39 -6.15
C ILE A 33 0.11 -18.93 -7.12
N LYS A 34 -0.31 -19.95 -7.89
CA LYS A 34 0.48 -20.53 -8.98
C LYS A 34 -0.33 -20.55 -10.27
N GLN A 35 0.36 -20.79 -11.38
CA GLN A 35 -0.29 -20.96 -12.67
C GLN A 35 -1.13 -22.24 -12.72
N THR A 36 -2.27 -22.16 -13.41
CA THR A 36 -3.12 -23.33 -13.69
C THR A 36 -2.55 -24.15 -14.85
N THR A 37 -2.09 -23.46 -15.89
CA THR A 37 -1.49 -24.03 -17.11
C THR A 37 -0.06 -23.54 -17.31
N SER A 38 0.75 -24.28 -18.08
CA SER A 38 2.11 -23.88 -18.47
C SER A 38 2.18 -23.08 -19.77
N SER A 39 1.04 -22.61 -20.29
CA SER A 39 1.01 -21.77 -21.49
C SER A 39 1.66 -20.41 -21.23
N TYR A 40 2.21 -19.81 -22.28
CA TYR A 40 2.75 -18.46 -22.26
C TYR A 40 1.70 -17.44 -21.78
N LYS A 41 2.12 -16.48 -20.97
CA LYS A 41 1.28 -15.43 -20.38
C LYS A 41 2.04 -14.11 -20.43
N GLU A 42 1.40 -13.07 -20.97
CA GLU A 42 1.94 -11.70 -20.95
C GLU A 42 1.60 -10.96 -19.66
N ARG A 43 0.45 -11.29 -19.06
CA ARG A 43 -0.05 -10.62 -17.85
C ARG A 43 -0.88 -11.58 -17.01
N VAL A 44 -0.71 -11.46 -15.70
CA VAL A 44 -1.59 -12.07 -14.69
C VAL A 44 -2.02 -10.98 -13.72
N ILE A 45 -3.31 -10.88 -13.45
CA ILE A 45 -3.88 -9.91 -12.51
C ILE A 45 -4.57 -10.69 -11.40
N VAL A 46 -4.25 -10.34 -10.16
CA VAL A 46 -4.89 -10.89 -8.95
C VAL A 46 -5.31 -9.72 -8.07
N GLN A 47 -6.39 -9.90 -7.32
CA GLN A 47 -6.83 -8.93 -6.34
C GLN A 47 -6.29 -9.34 -4.97
N TRP A 48 -5.79 -8.38 -4.20
CA TRP A 48 -5.35 -8.60 -2.83
C TRP A 48 -6.07 -7.61 -1.92
N THR A 49 -6.62 -8.13 -0.83
CA THR A 49 -7.23 -7.35 0.23
C THR A 49 -6.26 -7.31 1.40
N ALA A 50 -5.84 -6.09 1.76
CA ALA A 50 -4.92 -5.85 2.86
C ALA A 50 -5.53 -6.33 4.20
N PRO A 51 -4.69 -6.81 5.14
CA PRO A 51 -5.14 -7.14 6.48
C PRO A 51 -5.56 -5.88 7.26
N PRO A 52 -6.30 -6.02 8.38
CA PRO A 52 -6.56 -4.91 9.30
C PRO A 52 -5.27 -4.30 9.85
N SER A 53 -5.33 -3.05 10.31
CA SER A 53 -4.21 -2.35 10.94
C SER A 53 -3.66 -3.09 12.16
N GLY A 54 -2.36 -2.93 12.44
CA GLY A 54 -1.61 -3.66 13.46
C GLY A 54 -1.03 -5.01 12.98
N ASN A 55 -1.06 -5.32 11.67
CA ASN A 55 -0.46 -6.53 11.11
C ASN A 55 0.93 -6.29 10.48
N GLY A 56 1.40 -5.04 10.51
CA GLY A 56 2.76 -4.66 10.12
C GLY A 56 2.97 -4.70 8.61
N CYS A 57 4.22 -4.90 8.20
CA CYS A 57 4.57 -4.92 6.77
C CYS A 57 4.31 -6.30 6.15
N VAL A 58 3.79 -6.27 4.93
CA VAL A 58 3.49 -7.43 4.09
C VAL A 58 4.41 -7.42 2.87
N THR A 59 5.01 -8.56 2.56
CA THR A 59 5.94 -8.73 1.45
C THR A 59 5.35 -9.67 0.40
N PHE A 60 5.31 -9.20 -0.83
CA PHE A 60 4.96 -9.97 -2.02
C PHE A 60 6.23 -10.53 -2.65
N ARG A 61 6.25 -11.84 -2.87
CA ARG A 61 7.33 -12.55 -3.55
C ARG A 61 6.81 -13.25 -4.79
N THR A 62 7.45 -12.98 -5.93
CA THR A 62 7.08 -13.57 -7.21
C THR A 62 8.24 -14.35 -7.81
N THR A 63 7.96 -15.59 -8.20
CA THR A 63 8.88 -16.39 -9.02
C THR A 63 8.30 -16.46 -10.43
N VAL A 64 9.10 -16.07 -11.43
CA VAL A 64 8.75 -16.14 -12.85
C VAL A 64 9.63 -17.18 -13.51
N ILE A 65 9.01 -18.20 -14.10
CA ILE A 65 9.71 -19.26 -14.83
C ILE A 65 9.52 -19.00 -16.32
N VAL A 66 10.60 -18.65 -17.02
CA VAL A 66 10.56 -18.35 -18.48
C VAL A 66 10.81 -19.63 -19.28
N ARG A 67 11.77 -20.44 -18.84
CA ARG A 67 12.11 -21.76 -19.41
C ARG A 67 12.40 -22.73 -18.26
N LYS A 68 12.51 -24.02 -18.55
CA LYS A 68 12.81 -25.06 -17.54
C LYS A 68 14.03 -24.72 -16.68
N ASP A 69 15.06 -24.16 -17.29
CA ASP A 69 16.34 -23.85 -16.63
C ASP A 69 16.55 -22.34 -16.44
N THR A 70 15.50 -21.52 -16.56
CA THR A 70 15.60 -20.06 -16.46
C THR A 70 14.43 -19.49 -15.68
N TRP A 71 14.70 -19.04 -14.46
CA TRP A 71 13.72 -18.42 -13.56
C TRP A 71 14.31 -17.19 -12.88
N PHE A 72 13.41 -16.31 -12.43
CA PHE A 72 13.73 -15.08 -11.71
C PHE A 72 12.89 -15.04 -10.42
N GLN A 73 13.49 -14.65 -9.31
CA GLN A 73 12.84 -14.51 -8.00
C GLN A 73 13.61 -13.55 -7.10
N ASP A 74 12.97 -13.06 -6.04
CA ASP A 74 13.57 -12.29 -4.94
C ASP A 74 14.28 -10.96 -5.27
N ASP A 75 14.34 -10.55 -6.53
CA ASP A 75 14.82 -9.22 -6.95
C ASP A 75 13.66 -8.25 -7.22
N GLU A 76 13.86 -6.94 -7.07
CA GLU A 76 12.89 -5.97 -7.56
C GLU A 76 12.81 -6.01 -9.10
N PRO A 77 11.62 -5.97 -9.73
CA PRO A 77 10.30 -5.68 -9.14
C PRO A 77 9.48 -6.93 -8.71
N LEU A 78 10.09 -8.11 -8.64
CA LEU A 78 9.43 -9.37 -8.24
C LEU A 78 9.28 -9.52 -6.72
N LEU A 79 10.05 -8.74 -5.96
CA LEU A 79 9.90 -8.53 -4.54
C LEU A 79 9.29 -7.14 -4.29
N LYS A 80 8.22 -7.05 -3.50
CA LYS A 80 7.65 -5.76 -3.07
C LYS A 80 7.14 -5.82 -1.65
N THR A 81 7.54 -4.87 -0.82
CA THR A 81 7.04 -4.75 0.56
C THR A 81 6.11 -3.55 0.66
N LEU A 82 4.95 -3.75 1.29
CA LEU A 82 3.98 -2.72 1.65
C LEU A 82 3.85 -2.69 3.17
N CYS A 83 3.89 -1.51 3.75
CA CYS A 83 3.71 -1.31 5.19
C CYS A 83 2.46 -0.47 5.44
N GLU A 84 1.92 -0.59 6.65
CA GLU A 84 0.92 0.36 7.12
C GLU A 84 1.50 1.77 7.05
N ASP A 85 0.68 2.72 6.60
CA ASP A 85 1.06 4.11 6.61
C ASP A 85 0.88 4.65 8.03
N HIS A 86 2.01 4.83 8.73
CA HIS A 86 2.05 5.45 10.05
C HIS A 86 2.19 6.97 9.97
N GLN A 87 2.37 7.55 8.77
CA GLN A 87 2.40 8.99 8.64
C GLN A 87 0.97 9.51 8.82
N LYS A 88 0.71 10.12 9.98
CA LYS A 88 -0.26 11.20 10.05
C LYS A 88 0.29 12.34 9.17
N VAL A 89 0.11 12.24 7.86
CA VAL A 89 0.40 13.32 6.91
C VAL A 89 -0.66 14.40 7.09
N PHE A 90 -0.62 15.11 8.21
CA PHE A 90 -1.35 16.37 8.35
C PHE A 90 -0.45 17.58 8.01
N ASP A 91 0.88 17.40 8.04
CA ASP A 91 1.83 18.52 7.89
C ASP A 91 2.86 18.35 6.75
N GLU A 92 2.86 17.25 5.99
CA GLU A 92 3.74 17.16 4.82
C GLU A 92 3.05 17.81 3.62
N GLN A 93 3.61 18.93 3.18
CA GLN A 93 3.20 19.58 1.94
C GLN A 93 3.41 18.59 0.78
N PRO A 94 2.37 18.25 0.01
CA PRO A 94 2.52 17.38 -1.15
C PRO A 94 3.52 18.01 -2.15
N PRO A 95 4.19 17.18 -2.97
CA PRO A 95 5.16 17.67 -3.95
C PRO A 95 4.52 18.75 -4.83
N GLU A 96 5.28 19.83 -5.06
CA GLU A 96 4.83 20.95 -5.88
C GLU A 96 4.54 20.47 -7.31
N LEU A 97 3.31 20.68 -7.78
CA LEU A 97 2.92 20.38 -9.15
C LEU A 97 3.29 21.57 -10.04
N GLU A 98 4.22 21.39 -10.98
CA GLU A 98 4.57 22.44 -11.96
C GLU A 98 3.37 22.88 -12.83
N ARG A 99 2.42 21.96 -13.09
CA ARG A 99 1.18 22.24 -13.84
C ARG A 99 0.00 21.47 -13.28
N CYS A 100 -1.13 22.17 -13.13
CA CYS A 100 -2.42 21.56 -12.83
C CYS A 100 -3.04 20.97 -14.11
N ASN A 101 -3.37 19.67 -14.07
CA ASN A 101 -4.02 18.95 -15.19
C ASN A 101 -5.54 18.82 -14.99
N ALA A 102 -6.13 19.50 -14.00
CA ALA A 102 -7.56 19.43 -13.76
C ALA A 102 -8.31 20.25 -14.82
N CYS A 103 -9.25 19.60 -15.51
CA CYS A 103 -10.10 20.24 -16.52
C CYS A 103 -11.34 20.93 -15.93
N SER A 104 -11.60 20.72 -14.63
CA SER A 104 -12.78 21.19 -13.92
C SER A 104 -12.41 22.15 -12.80
N GLU A 105 -13.25 23.15 -12.58
CA GLU A 105 -13.13 24.11 -11.48
C GLU A 105 -13.73 23.56 -10.19
N ALA A 106 -13.17 23.96 -9.05
CA ALA A 106 -13.66 23.63 -7.72
C ALA A 106 -13.70 24.88 -6.83
N THR A 107 -14.76 25.04 -6.05
CA THR A 107 -14.96 26.15 -5.12
C THR A 107 -14.73 25.65 -3.70
N TYR A 108 -13.95 26.40 -2.92
CA TYR A 108 -13.63 26.07 -1.52
C TYR A 108 -14.06 27.19 -0.59
N GLU A 109 -14.58 26.82 0.57
CA GLU A 109 -14.79 27.71 1.71
C GLU A 109 -13.75 27.38 2.76
N VAL A 110 -13.02 28.39 3.21
CA VAL A 110 -11.96 28.26 4.22
C VAL A 110 -12.36 29.04 5.45
N THR A 111 -12.48 28.32 6.57
CA THR A 111 -12.81 28.90 7.88
C THR A 111 -11.61 28.77 8.79
N PHE A 112 -11.17 29.89 9.36
CA PHE A 112 -10.12 29.90 10.39
C PHE A 112 -10.76 29.92 11.77
N GLU A 113 -10.49 28.89 12.57
CA GLU A 113 -10.93 28.82 13.96
C GLU A 113 -9.74 29.01 14.91
N GLY A 114 -9.77 30.11 15.67
CA GLY A 114 -8.74 30.42 16.66
C GLY A 114 -8.92 29.61 17.94
N LEU A 115 -8.26 28.46 18.03
CA LEU A 115 -8.25 27.63 19.25
C LEU A 115 -7.23 28.11 20.31
N TRP A 116 -6.30 28.99 19.91
CA TRP A 116 -5.23 29.52 20.76
C TRP A 116 -5.64 30.84 21.40
N SER A 117 -5.78 30.84 22.73
CA SER A 117 -6.13 32.02 23.53
C SER A 117 -5.35 32.02 24.86
N ARG A 118 -5.34 33.16 25.55
CA ARG A 118 -4.78 33.28 26.91
C ARG A 118 -5.41 32.26 27.88
N HIS A 119 -6.66 31.88 27.67
CA HIS A 119 -7.35 30.91 28.52
C HIS A 119 -6.99 29.46 28.18
N THR A 120 -6.88 29.13 26.88
CA THR A 120 -6.61 27.75 26.44
C THR A 120 -5.12 27.38 26.52
N HIS A 121 -4.22 28.35 26.38
CA HIS A 121 -2.77 28.14 26.41
C HIS A 121 -2.09 29.27 27.21
N PRO A 122 -2.23 29.28 28.55
CA PRO A 122 -1.82 30.40 29.39
C PRO A 122 -0.30 30.60 29.50
N ASN A 123 0.49 29.52 29.40
CA ASN A 123 1.95 29.60 29.45
C ASN A 123 2.49 30.17 28.14
N ASN A 124 3.26 31.25 28.22
CA ASN A 124 3.87 31.94 27.07
C ASN A 124 2.86 32.49 26.05
N PHE A 125 1.60 32.68 26.43
CA PHE A 125 0.70 33.48 25.60
C PHE A 125 1.25 34.91 25.52
N PRO A 126 1.34 35.52 24.32
CA PRO A 126 1.81 36.89 24.17
C PRO A 126 1.03 37.81 25.11
N GLN A 127 1.74 38.45 26.03
CA GLN A 127 1.17 39.53 26.81
C GLN A 127 1.27 40.77 25.95
N ASP A 128 0.19 41.57 25.90
CA ASP A 128 0.20 42.86 25.23
C ASP A 128 1.22 43.76 25.92
N LEU A 129 2.47 43.73 25.46
CA LEU A 129 3.51 44.66 25.83
C LEU A 129 3.43 45.81 24.81
N PHE A 130 2.47 46.70 25.02
CA PHE A 130 2.45 48.05 24.46
C PHE A 130 2.65 49.06 25.58
#